data_AF-A0A536F628-F1
#
_entry.id   AF-A0A536F628-F1
#
_cell.length_a   1.000
_cell.length_b   1.000
_cell.length_c   1.000
_cell.angle_alpha   90.00
_cell.angle_beta   90.00
_cell.angle_gamma   90.00
#
_symmetry.space_group_name_H-M   'P 1'
#
loop_
_entity.id
_entity.type
_entity.pdbx_description
1 polymer ?
#
loop_
_entity_poly.entity_id
_entity_poly.type
_entity_poly.pdbx_seq_one_letter_code
_entity_poly.pdbx_strand_id
1 'polypeptide(L)'
;MPEAVCCPKCWTWDELGKRTSCKRCGTPLILADGRTVPEAAAQGSTAPLVPAFAGNAPALPMVRITRAGVDWVDIARFFTIGYGLLVMAGLIALSLFIPSVKVPVTDPNTGLTTIQIVSLGPAWAIVGIFVLAFFLLFAWLTKFLIARIIFLGIDGLWIIAALSRLGTGGDSGGLLPLAQLIIDLAYGAVLIMSFVSPRPGSRS
;
A
#
# COMPACT_ATOMS: atom_id res chain seq x y z
N MET A 1 21.61 -23.33 -13.67
CA MET A 1 22.20 -21.99 -13.49
C MET A 1 22.95 -22.06 -12.15
N PRO A 2 24.21 -21.61 -12.03
CA PRO A 2 24.92 -21.67 -10.75
C PRO A 2 24.18 -20.78 -9.74
N GLU A 3 23.67 -21.40 -8.69
CA GLU A 3 22.95 -20.70 -7.62
C GLU A 3 24.01 -19.97 -6.78
N ALA A 4 23.89 -18.67 -6.52
CA ALA A 4 24.84 -17.97 -5.67
C ALA A 4 24.43 -18.13 -4.20
N VAL A 5 25.32 -18.61 -3.34
CA VAL A 5 25.04 -18.87 -1.92
C VAL A 5 25.99 -18.06 -1.04
N CYS A 6 25.45 -17.50 0.05
CA CYS A 6 26.21 -16.68 0.99
C CYS A 6 26.81 -17.53 2.12
N CYS A 7 28.11 -17.35 2.40
CA CYS A 7 28.77 -18.02 3.52
C CYS A 7 28.40 -17.35 4.86
N PRO A 8 27.81 -18.06 5.83
CA PRO A 8 27.28 -17.46 7.07
C PRO A 8 28.36 -16.86 7.99
N LYS A 9 29.59 -17.35 7.91
CA LYS A 9 30.71 -16.90 8.75
C LYS A 9 31.49 -15.72 8.17
N CYS A 10 31.50 -15.62 6.84
CA CYS A 10 32.43 -14.77 6.09
C CYS A 10 31.70 -13.78 5.18
N TRP A 11 30.35 -13.84 5.16
CA TRP A 11 29.43 -12.96 4.43
C TRP A 11 29.85 -12.71 2.98
N THR A 12 30.44 -13.73 2.38
CA THR A 12 30.99 -13.72 1.02
C THR A 12 30.10 -14.59 0.15
N TRP A 13 29.76 -14.06 -1.02
CA TRP A 13 28.97 -14.75 -2.04
C TRP A 13 29.91 -15.67 -2.83
N ASP A 14 29.63 -16.97 -2.80
CA ASP A 14 30.34 -17.98 -3.59
C ASP A 14 29.32 -18.65 -4.54
N GLU A 15 29.74 -18.94 -5.76
CA GLU A 15 28.90 -19.65 -6.73
C GLU A 15 28.81 -21.15 -6.36
N LEU A 16 27.59 -21.67 -6.23
CA LEU A 16 27.30 -23.09 -6.00
C LEU A 16 27.55 -23.86 -7.31
N GLY A 17 28.83 -24.06 -7.60
CA GLY A 17 29.33 -25.01 -8.60
C GLY A 17 29.56 -26.38 -7.99
N LYS A 18 30.70 -27.01 -8.29
CA LYS A 18 31.13 -28.30 -7.69
C LYS A 18 31.62 -28.20 -6.23
N ARG A 19 31.40 -27.07 -5.54
CA ARG A 19 32.02 -26.77 -4.24
C ARG A 19 30.96 -26.77 -3.13
N THR A 20 31.23 -27.53 -2.08
CA THR A 20 30.34 -27.70 -0.91
C THR A 20 30.75 -26.86 0.31
N SER A 21 31.90 -26.17 0.22
CA SER A 21 32.48 -25.32 1.28
C SER A 21 32.97 -23.98 0.74
N CYS A 22 32.94 -22.96 1.59
CA CYS A 22 33.42 -21.61 1.26
C CYS A 22 34.93 -21.60 1.05
N LYS A 23 35.40 -20.93 -0.01
CA LYS A 23 36.82 -20.88 -0.39
C LYS A 23 37.70 -20.20 0.66
N ARG A 24 37.14 -19.28 1.45
CA ARG A 24 37.91 -18.41 2.37
C ARG A 24 38.04 -18.98 3.78
N CYS A 25 37.02 -19.67 4.27
CA CYS A 25 36.96 -20.10 5.65
C CYS A 25 36.60 -21.58 5.84
N GLY A 26 36.49 -22.34 4.74
CA GLY A 26 36.25 -23.79 4.76
C GLY A 26 34.90 -24.20 5.36
N THR A 27 34.06 -23.24 5.73
CA THR A 27 32.76 -23.48 6.35
C THR A 27 31.80 -24.06 5.30
N PRO A 28 31.00 -25.10 5.62
CA PRO A 28 30.05 -25.67 4.68
C PRO A 28 29.04 -24.60 4.23
N LEU A 29 28.78 -24.56 2.93
CA LEU A 29 27.77 -23.66 2.37
C LEU A 29 26.38 -24.19 2.75
N ILE A 30 25.44 -23.27 3.02
CA ILE A 30 24.08 -23.60 3.44
C ILE A 30 23.13 -23.14 2.33
N LEU A 31 22.30 -24.04 1.80
CA LEU A 31 21.31 -23.74 0.78
C LEU A 31 20.17 -22.88 1.35
N ALA A 32 19.36 -22.29 0.48
CA ALA A 32 18.19 -21.49 0.88
C ALA A 32 17.12 -22.27 1.68
N ASP A 33 17.21 -23.61 1.68
CA ASP A 33 16.37 -24.53 2.45
C ASP A 33 16.93 -24.82 3.87
N GLY A 34 18.07 -24.24 4.23
CA GLY A 34 18.71 -24.39 5.54
C GLY A 34 19.61 -25.64 5.66
N ARG A 35 19.74 -26.46 4.61
CA ARG A 35 20.59 -27.66 4.62
C ARG A 35 22.01 -27.36 4.15
N THR A 36 22.98 -28.14 4.63
CA THR A 36 24.35 -28.05 4.13
C THR A 36 24.46 -28.74 2.76
N VAL A 37 25.30 -28.24 1.86
CA VAL A 37 25.48 -28.85 0.52
C VAL A 37 25.79 -30.36 0.55
N PRO A 38 26.65 -30.92 1.44
CA PRO A 38 26.88 -32.37 1.47
C PRO A 38 25.64 -33.17 1.88
N GLU A 39 24.77 -32.59 2.71
CA GLU A 39 23.52 -33.20 3.17
C GLU A 39 22.46 -33.19 2.06
N ALA A 40 22.40 -32.11 1.28
CA ALA A 40 21.57 -32.02 0.08
C ALA A 40 22.07 -32.94 -1.06
N ALA A 41 23.38 -33.20 -1.15
CA ALA A 41 23.98 -34.08 -2.16
C ALA A 41 23.88 -35.57 -1.78
N ALA A 42 23.93 -35.91 -0.49
CA ALA A 42 23.78 -37.29 -0.01
C ALA A 42 22.34 -37.82 -0.13
N GLN A 43 21.34 -36.93 -0.05
CA GLN A 43 19.93 -37.23 -0.29
C GLN A 43 19.57 -36.89 -1.73
N GLY A 44 20.02 -37.72 -2.67
CA GLY A 44 19.58 -37.64 -4.06
C GLY A 44 18.05 -37.56 -4.14
N SER A 45 17.54 -36.43 -4.63
CA SER A 45 16.15 -36.15 -4.99
C SER A 45 15.08 -36.96 -4.23
N THR A 46 15.03 -36.86 -2.91
CA THR A 46 13.82 -37.25 -2.18
C THR A 46 13.02 -35.99 -1.91
N ALA A 47 11.79 -35.99 -2.43
CA ALA A 47 10.76 -35.00 -2.14
C ALA A 47 10.72 -34.72 -0.63
N PRO A 48 10.45 -33.47 -0.21
CA PRO A 48 10.50 -33.09 1.20
C PRO A 48 9.63 -34.05 2.03
N LEU A 49 10.28 -34.75 2.96
CA LEU A 49 9.63 -35.59 3.96
C LEU A 49 8.86 -34.67 4.91
N VAL A 50 7.64 -34.31 4.52
CA VAL A 50 6.60 -33.90 5.46
C VAL A 50 6.35 -35.11 6.36
N PRO A 51 6.27 -34.97 7.70
CA PRO A 51 5.94 -36.10 8.56
C PRO A 51 4.56 -36.64 8.16
N ALA A 52 4.56 -37.82 7.53
CA ALA A 52 3.35 -38.50 7.11
C ALA A 52 2.64 -39.05 8.35
N PHE A 53 1.72 -38.27 8.92
CA PHE A 53 0.67 -38.84 9.74
C PHE A 53 -0.21 -39.71 8.82
N ALA A 54 -0.11 -41.02 8.99
CA ALA A 54 -0.98 -42.00 8.34
C ALA A 54 -2.41 -41.83 8.88
N GLY A 55 -3.20 -41.03 8.18
CA GLY A 55 -4.63 -40.89 8.42
C GLY A 55 -5.23 -40.18 7.21
N ASN A 56 -6.35 -40.69 6.70
CA ASN A 56 -7.11 -40.16 5.57
C ASN A 56 -7.61 -38.72 5.84
N ALA A 57 -6.72 -37.74 5.84
CA ALA A 57 -7.05 -36.34 5.96
C ALA A 57 -7.39 -35.79 4.56
N PRO A 58 -8.51 -35.07 4.39
CA PRO A 58 -8.85 -34.45 3.11
C PRO A 58 -7.73 -33.50 2.69
N ALA A 59 -7.39 -33.52 1.41
CA ALA A 59 -6.38 -32.66 0.81
C ALA A 59 -6.78 -31.18 0.94
N LEU A 60 -6.44 -30.57 2.07
CA LEU A 60 -6.51 -29.13 2.22
C LEU A 60 -5.37 -28.54 1.38
N PRO A 61 -5.64 -27.52 0.53
CA PRO A 61 -4.60 -26.90 -0.27
C PRO A 61 -3.54 -26.35 0.68
N MET A 62 -2.34 -26.91 0.59
CA MET A 62 -1.18 -26.48 1.34
C MET A 62 -0.85 -25.05 0.91
N VAL A 63 -1.30 -24.07 1.69
CA VAL A 63 -0.93 -22.66 1.51
C VAL A 63 0.57 -22.60 1.76
N ARG A 64 1.34 -22.60 0.68
CA ARG A 64 2.77 -22.30 0.72
C ARG A 64 2.87 -20.86 1.23
N ILE A 65 3.19 -20.68 2.50
CA ILE A 65 3.67 -19.39 3.01
C ILE A 65 5.09 -19.24 2.45
N THR A 66 5.19 -18.99 1.14
CA THR A 66 6.35 -18.26 0.63
C THR A 66 6.39 -16.97 1.43
N ARG A 67 7.57 -16.54 1.87
CA ARG A 67 7.78 -15.19 2.38
C ARG A 67 7.34 -14.24 1.26
N ALA A 68 6.05 -13.94 1.22
CA ALA A 68 5.45 -13.08 0.23
C ALA A 68 6.11 -11.74 0.51
N GLY A 69 7.02 -11.33 -0.37
CA GLY A 69 7.51 -9.97 -0.35
C GLY A 69 6.29 -9.08 -0.27
N VAL A 70 6.26 -8.19 0.71
CA VAL A 70 5.17 -7.25 0.86
C VAL A 70 5.02 -6.50 -0.46
N ASP A 71 3.89 -6.66 -1.14
CA ASP A 71 3.61 -5.89 -2.34
C ASP A 71 3.23 -4.48 -1.92
N TRP A 72 4.21 -3.58 -1.97
CA TRP A 72 4.04 -2.17 -1.62
C TRP A 72 3.05 -1.45 -2.55
N VAL A 73 2.74 -2.00 -3.73
CA VAL A 73 1.67 -1.49 -4.60
C VAL A 73 0.30 -1.75 -3.97
N ASP A 74 0.09 -2.95 -3.43
CA ASP A 74 -1.15 -3.29 -2.75
C ASP A 74 -1.30 -2.52 -1.45
N ILE A 75 -0.20 -2.25 -0.75
CA ILE A 75 -0.21 -1.34 0.41
C ILE A 75 -0.60 0.09 -0.02
N ALA A 76 0.01 0.64 -1.08
CA ALA A 76 -0.33 1.98 -1.57
C ALA A 76 -1.82 2.08 -1.96
N ARG A 77 -2.36 1.04 -2.57
CA ARG A 77 -3.80 0.92 -2.88
C ARG A 77 -4.66 0.90 -1.63
N PHE A 78 -4.27 0.11 -0.63
CA PHE A 78 -4.98 0.03 0.63
C PHE A 78 -5.05 1.39 1.33
N PHE A 79 -3.93 2.13 1.39
CA PHE A 79 -3.92 3.49 1.94
C PHE A 79 -4.83 4.45 1.15
N THR A 80 -4.79 4.38 -0.18
CA THR A 80 -5.62 5.24 -1.04
C THR A 80 -7.13 4.97 -0.84
N ILE A 81 -7.52 3.69 -0.77
CA ILE A 81 -8.91 3.29 -0.51
C ILE A 81 -9.33 3.65 0.91
N GLY A 82 -8.46 3.40 1.90
CA GLY A 82 -8.73 3.72 3.30
C GLY A 82 -8.95 5.22 3.52
N TYR A 83 -8.11 6.06 2.93
CA TYR A 83 -8.29 7.51 2.98
C TYR A 83 -9.59 7.95 2.29
N GLY A 84 -9.89 7.40 1.10
CA GLY A 84 -11.15 7.67 0.41
C GLY A 84 -12.39 7.31 1.25
N LEU A 85 -12.33 6.23 2.02
CA LEU A 85 -13.40 5.81 2.93
C LEU A 85 -13.58 6.82 4.07
N LEU A 86 -12.48 7.31 4.66
CA LEU A 86 -12.54 8.36 5.68
C LEU A 86 -13.16 9.66 5.15
N VAL A 87 -12.79 10.07 3.93
CA VAL A 87 -13.39 11.25 3.27
C VAL A 87 -14.88 11.05 3.04
N MET A 88 -15.30 9.86 2.58
CA MET A 88 -16.71 9.52 2.41
C MET A 88 -17.47 9.53 3.74
N ALA A 89 -16.88 9.00 4.82
CA ALA A 89 -17.47 9.06 6.15
C ALA A 89 -17.64 10.52 6.63
N GLY A 90 -16.65 11.37 6.38
CA GLY A 90 -16.73 12.81 6.65
C GLY A 90 -17.82 13.51 5.85
N LEU A 91 -17.97 13.19 4.55
CA LEU A 91 -19.04 13.73 3.71
C LEU A 91 -20.43 13.28 4.18
N ILE A 92 -20.58 12.00 4.55
CA ILE A 92 -21.83 11.50 5.10
C ILE A 92 -22.16 12.22 6.40
N ALA A 93 -21.20 12.34 7.33
CA ALA A 93 -21.40 13.10 8.57
C ALA A 93 -21.83 14.54 8.27
N LEU A 94 -21.14 15.23 7.35
CA LEU A 94 -21.46 16.61 6.96
C LEU A 94 -22.87 16.73 6.35
N SER A 95 -23.29 15.77 5.54
CA SER A 95 -24.63 15.74 4.93
C SER A 95 -25.76 15.63 5.97
N LEU A 96 -25.49 15.00 7.12
CA LEU A 96 -26.44 14.93 8.24
C LEU A 96 -26.54 16.25 9.00
N PHE A 97 -25.43 17.01 9.10
CA PHE A 97 -25.43 18.32 9.74
C PHE A 97 -26.07 19.42 8.89
N ILE A 98 -25.98 19.32 7.55
CA ILE A 98 -26.51 20.32 6.60
C ILE A 98 -27.46 19.66 5.59
N PRO A 99 -28.68 19.27 6.03
CA PRO A 99 -29.62 18.55 5.18
C PRO A 99 -30.36 19.45 4.17
N SER A 100 -30.53 20.74 4.48
CA SER A 100 -31.28 21.68 3.64
C SER A 100 -30.79 23.13 3.80
N VAL A 101 -30.97 23.91 2.73
CA VAL A 101 -30.70 25.35 2.72
C VAL A 101 -32.01 26.10 2.44
N LYS A 102 -32.21 27.19 3.19
CA LYS A 102 -33.35 28.09 3.03
C LYS A 102 -32.96 29.17 2.03
N VAL A 103 -33.59 29.15 0.86
CA VAL A 103 -33.36 30.16 -0.18
C VAL A 103 -34.59 31.08 -0.23
N PRO A 104 -34.42 32.39 -0.04
CA PRO A 104 -35.52 33.32 -0.26
C PRO A 104 -35.74 33.49 -1.77
N VAL A 105 -36.89 33.04 -2.25
CA VAL A 105 -37.30 33.23 -3.65
C VAL A 105 -38.34 34.34 -3.68
N THR A 106 -38.07 35.38 -4.46
CA THR A 106 -39.00 36.49 -4.66
C THR A 106 -39.89 36.16 -5.84
N ASP A 107 -41.20 36.05 -5.60
CA ASP A 107 -42.16 35.81 -6.67
C ASP A 107 -42.34 37.10 -7.50
N PRO A 108 -42.02 37.10 -8.81
CA PRO A 108 -42.05 38.29 -9.66
C PRO A 108 -43.45 38.86 -9.90
N ASN A 109 -44.52 38.09 -9.62
CA ASN A 109 -45.90 38.57 -9.84
C ASN A 109 -46.55 39.13 -8.56
N THR A 110 -46.07 38.75 -7.38
CA THR A 110 -46.68 39.13 -6.09
C THR A 110 -45.76 39.97 -5.21
N GLY A 111 -44.46 40.08 -5.54
CA GLY A 111 -43.47 40.84 -4.76
C GLY A 111 -43.17 40.26 -3.38
N LEU A 112 -43.77 39.11 -3.05
CA LEU A 112 -43.61 38.42 -1.77
C LEU A 112 -42.37 37.53 -1.81
N THR A 113 -41.53 37.65 -0.78
CA THR A 113 -40.41 36.74 -0.55
C THR A 113 -40.92 35.50 0.17
N THR A 114 -40.96 34.37 -0.53
CA THR A 114 -41.29 33.07 0.09
C THR A 114 -40.01 32.29 0.37
N ILE A 115 -39.94 31.65 1.53
CA ILE A 115 -38.76 30.87 1.93
C ILE A 115 -38.94 29.45 1.38
N GLN A 116 -38.19 29.11 0.34
CA GLN A 116 -38.17 27.76 -0.20
C GLN A 116 -37.08 26.95 0.50
N ILE A 117 -37.47 25.81 1.07
CA ILE A 117 -36.54 24.85 1.69
C ILE A 117 -36.11 23.88 0.60
N VAL A 118 -34.84 23.96 0.19
CA VAL A 118 -34.28 23.05 -0.83
C VAL A 118 -33.51 21.93 -0.12
N SER A 119 -33.88 20.68 -0.41
CA SER A 119 -33.21 19.49 0.11
C SER A 119 -31.86 19.30 -0.59
N LEU A 120 -30.77 19.31 0.18
CA LEU A 120 -29.42 19.09 -0.33
C LEU A 120 -29.05 17.61 -0.40
N GLY A 121 -29.86 16.72 0.16
CA GLY A 121 -29.62 15.27 0.17
C GLY A 121 -29.17 14.69 -1.18
N PRO A 122 -29.89 14.96 -2.29
CA PRO A 122 -29.47 14.51 -3.61
C PRO A 122 -28.12 15.10 -4.06
N ALA A 123 -27.85 16.37 -3.76
CA ALA A 123 -26.58 17.02 -4.11
C ALA A 123 -25.40 16.36 -3.38
N TRP A 124 -25.55 16.08 -2.08
CA TRP A 124 -24.55 15.34 -1.29
C TRP A 124 -24.29 13.94 -1.85
N ALA A 125 -25.33 13.23 -2.28
CA ALA A 125 -25.19 11.91 -2.87
C ALA A 125 -24.41 11.95 -4.20
N ILE A 126 -24.72 12.93 -5.06
CA ILE A 126 -24.00 13.14 -6.33
C ILE A 126 -22.52 13.41 -6.06
N VAL A 127 -22.22 14.33 -5.14
CA VAL A 127 -20.83 14.64 -4.74
C VAL A 127 -20.13 13.39 -4.21
N GLY A 128 -20.80 12.61 -3.36
CA GLY A 128 -20.24 11.36 -2.82
C GLY A 128 -19.88 10.35 -3.91
N ILE A 129 -20.72 10.19 -4.94
CA ILE A 129 -20.43 9.30 -6.08
C ILE A 129 -19.18 9.77 -6.84
N PHE A 130 -19.06 11.07 -7.11
CA PHE A 130 -17.88 11.62 -7.78
C PHE A 130 -16.61 11.41 -6.97
N VAL A 131 -16.66 11.66 -5.66
CA VAL A 131 -15.51 11.47 -4.76
C VAL A 131 -15.12 9.99 -4.69
N LEU A 132 -16.08 9.08 -4.58
CA LEU A 132 -15.84 7.64 -4.62
C LEU A 132 -15.17 7.22 -5.94
N ALA A 133 -15.74 7.63 -7.07
CA ALA A 133 -15.20 7.31 -8.39
C ALA A 133 -13.78 7.85 -8.57
N PHE A 134 -13.50 9.05 -8.06
CA PHE A 134 -12.18 9.65 -8.06
C PHE A 134 -11.18 8.81 -7.25
N PHE A 135 -11.48 8.43 -6.01
CA PHE A 135 -10.57 7.60 -5.21
C PHE A 135 -10.36 6.21 -5.80
N LEU A 136 -11.38 5.60 -6.40
CA LEU A 136 -11.25 4.33 -7.11
C LEU A 136 -10.37 4.46 -8.35
N LEU A 137 -10.50 5.57 -9.10
CA LEU A 137 -9.65 5.87 -10.23
C LEU A 137 -8.19 6.00 -9.79
N PHE A 138 -7.92 6.73 -8.71
CA PHE A 138 -6.57 6.84 -8.14
C PHE A 138 -6.01 5.49 -7.68
N ALA A 139 -6.82 4.72 -6.94
CA ALA A 139 -6.45 3.36 -6.52
C ALA A 139 -6.14 2.45 -7.72
N TRP A 140 -6.89 2.59 -8.83
CA TRP A 140 -6.60 1.88 -10.07
C TRP A 140 -5.29 2.35 -10.71
N LEU A 141 -5.07 3.68 -10.79
CA LEU A 141 -3.88 4.30 -11.39
C LEU A 141 -2.57 3.87 -10.73
N THR A 142 -2.57 3.55 -9.43
CA THR A 142 -1.38 3.06 -8.72
C THR A 142 -0.71 1.85 -9.38
N LYS A 143 -1.43 1.09 -10.24
CA LYS A 143 -0.84 0.01 -11.04
C LYS A 143 0.31 0.51 -11.92
N PHE A 144 0.14 1.68 -12.53
CA PHE A 144 1.06 2.24 -13.50
C PHE A 144 2.23 2.96 -12.79
N LEU A 145 3.45 2.73 -13.26
CA LEU A 145 4.66 3.33 -12.68
C LEU A 145 4.67 4.85 -12.88
N ILE A 146 4.30 5.34 -14.07
CA ILE A 146 4.22 6.76 -14.40
C ILE A 146 3.26 7.49 -13.46
N ALA A 147 2.09 6.91 -13.19
CA ALA A 147 1.11 7.49 -12.27
C ALA A 147 1.66 7.62 -10.85
N ARG A 148 2.41 6.62 -10.36
CA ARG A 148 3.07 6.69 -9.05
C ARG A 148 4.11 7.81 -8.96
N ILE A 149 4.86 8.06 -10.02
CA ILE A 149 5.81 9.18 -10.08
C ILE A 149 5.07 10.51 -9.99
N ILE A 150 3.97 10.67 -10.74
CA ILE A 150 3.15 11.88 -10.71
C ILE A 150 2.56 12.08 -9.31
N PHE A 151 2.03 11.04 -8.69
CA PHE A 151 1.50 11.13 -7.32
C PHE A 151 2.58 11.51 -6.32
N LEU A 152 3.78 10.93 -6.41
CA LEU A 152 4.91 11.32 -5.57
C LEU A 152 5.30 12.79 -5.79
N GLY A 153 5.25 13.28 -7.03
CA GLY A 153 5.52 14.69 -7.34
C GLY A 153 4.48 15.63 -6.74
N ILE A 154 3.20 15.29 -6.87
CA ILE A 154 2.09 16.08 -6.29
C ILE A 154 2.18 16.07 -4.76
N ASP A 155 2.39 14.91 -4.16
CA ASP A 155 2.52 14.73 -2.71
C ASP A 155 3.74 15.50 -2.16
N GLY A 156 4.88 15.43 -2.85
CA GLY A 156 6.08 16.21 -2.52
C GLY A 156 5.85 17.73 -2.58
N LEU A 157 5.09 18.22 -3.56
CA LEU A 157 4.71 19.64 -3.63
C LEU A 157 3.83 20.06 -2.44
N TRP A 158 2.89 19.20 -2.03
CA TRP A 158 2.05 19.44 -0.86
C TRP A 158 2.86 19.45 0.44
N ILE A 159 3.79 18.52 0.62
CA ILE A 159 4.70 18.47 1.77
C ILE A 159 5.53 19.75 1.85
N ILE A 160 6.13 20.20 0.73
CA ILE A 160 6.92 21.45 0.70
C ILE A 160 6.03 22.67 1.03
N ALA A 161 4.80 22.71 0.49
CA ALA A 161 3.85 23.78 0.77
C ALA A 161 3.35 23.78 2.23
N ALA A 162 3.25 22.62 2.87
CA ALA A 162 2.92 22.50 4.28
C ALA A 162 4.11 22.91 5.17
N LEU A 163 5.32 22.45 4.84
CA LEU A 163 6.54 22.85 5.55
C LEU A 163 6.81 24.36 5.46
N SER A 164 6.54 24.99 4.31
CA SER A 164 6.72 26.44 4.16
C SER A 164 5.78 27.24 5.05
N ARG A 165 4.54 26.77 5.23
CA ARG A 165 3.56 27.38 6.16
C ARG A 165 4.02 27.25 7.62
N LEU A 166 4.58 26.10 7.99
CA LEU A 166 5.16 25.85 9.33
C LEU A 166 6.38 26.76 9.61
N GLY A 167 7.24 26.99 8.61
CA GLY A 167 8.42 27.84 8.73
C GLY A 167 8.12 29.34 8.82
N THR A 168 7.00 29.81 8.27
CA THR A 168 6.60 31.22 8.30
C THR A 168 5.95 31.68 9.61
N GLY A 169 5.83 30.80 10.61
CA GLY A 169 5.27 31.16 11.93
C GLY A 169 3.81 31.61 11.87
N GLY A 170 3.07 31.27 10.80
CA GLY A 170 1.64 31.55 10.71
C GLY A 170 0.89 30.77 11.79
N ASP A 171 -0.09 31.43 12.42
CA ASP A 171 -1.00 30.92 13.46
C ASP A 171 -1.78 29.65 13.04
N SER A 172 -1.08 28.54 12.80
CA SER A 172 -1.64 27.24 12.44
C SER A 172 -1.38 26.23 13.54
N GLY A 173 -1.54 26.63 14.81
CA GLY A 173 -1.41 25.79 16.00
C GLY A 173 -2.53 24.73 16.15
N GLY A 174 -3.09 24.27 15.04
CA GLY A 174 -4.08 23.19 15.02
C GLY A 174 -3.41 21.82 14.86
N LEU A 175 -3.95 20.79 15.52
CA LEU A 175 -3.52 19.41 15.34
C LEU A 175 -3.80 18.87 13.92
N LEU A 176 -4.79 19.43 13.22
CA LEU A 176 -5.22 19.05 11.88
C LEU A 176 -4.13 19.21 10.79
N PRO A 177 -3.49 20.37 10.61
CA PRO A 177 -2.43 20.54 9.60
C PRO A 177 -1.21 19.65 9.88
N LEU A 178 -0.87 19.40 11.15
CA LEU A 178 0.18 18.46 11.52
C LEU A 178 -0.19 17.01 11.20
N ALA A 179 -1.41 16.59 11.51
CA ALA A 179 -1.89 15.26 11.19
C ALA A 179 -1.90 15.01 9.68
N GLN A 180 -2.33 16.01 8.88
CA GLN A 180 -2.30 15.91 7.42
C GLN A 180 -0.87 15.77 6.91
N LEU A 181 0.08 16.58 7.41
CA LEU A 181 1.48 16.46 7.03
C LEU A 181 2.07 15.07 7.32
N ILE A 182 1.72 14.48 8.48
CA ILE A 182 2.16 13.12 8.84
C ILE A 182 1.59 12.09 7.87
N ILE A 183 0.32 12.22 7.50
CA ILE A 183 -0.34 11.33 6.53
C ILE A 183 0.34 11.44 5.16
N ASP A 184 0.60 12.66 4.69
CA ASP A 184 1.28 12.90 3.42
C ASP A 184 2.69 12.27 3.43
N LEU A 185 3.46 12.49 4.51
CA LEU A 185 4.79 11.88 4.67
C LEU A 185 4.73 10.34 4.67
N ALA A 186 3.75 9.75 5.35
CA ALA A 186 3.56 8.31 5.40
C ALA A 186 3.18 7.75 4.02
N TYR A 187 2.33 8.45 3.27
CA TYR A 187 1.94 8.07 1.92
C TYR A 187 3.12 8.17 0.94
N GLY A 188 3.89 9.26 1.00
CA GLY A 188 5.12 9.43 0.26
C GLY A 188 6.14 8.32 0.54
N ALA A 189 6.32 7.92 1.81
CA ALA A 189 7.20 6.81 2.18
C ALA A 189 6.74 5.47 1.58
N VAL A 190 5.43 5.19 1.59
CA VAL A 190 4.86 3.99 0.95
C VAL A 190 5.08 4.00 -0.56
N LEU A 191 4.91 5.16 -1.21
CA LEU A 191 5.18 5.31 -2.65
C LEU A 191 6.66 5.10 -2.97
N ILE A 192 7.60 5.62 -2.17
CA ILE A 192 9.04 5.41 -2.34
C ILE A 192 9.37 3.92 -2.22
N MET A 193 8.85 3.24 -1.19
CA MET A 193 9.06 1.81 -1.00
C MET A 193 8.51 0.99 -2.17
N SER A 194 7.42 1.44 -2.81
CA SER A 194 6.86 0.86 -4.03
C SER A 194 7.83 0.85 -5.23
N PHE A 195 8.84 1.73 -5.24
CA PHE A 195 9.89 1.74 -6.27
C PHE A 195 11.12 0.89 -5.89
N VAL A 196 11.46 0.84 -4.60
CA VAL A 196 12.69 0.20 -4.11
C VAL A 196 12.54 -1.31 -3.92
N SER A 197 11.34 -1.79 -3.59
CA SER A 197 11.11 -3.21 -3.33
C SER A 197 11.10 -4.06 -4.61
N PRO A 198 11.88 -5.17 -4.68
CA PRO A 198 11.79 -6.13 -5.76
C PRO A 198 10.37 -6.70 -5.84
N ARG A 199 9.74 -6.62 -7.02
CA ARG A 199 8.45 -7.29 -7.25
C ARG A 199 8.61 -8.79 -6.95
N PRO A 200 7.72 -9.41 -6.16
CA PRO A 200 7.69 -10.85 -6.08
C PRO A 200 7.50 -11.39 -7.49
N GLY A 201 8.53 -12.04 -8.03
CA GLY A 201 8.51 -12.53 -9.40
C GLY A 201 7.33 -13.48 -9.58
N SER A 202 6.41 -13.15 -10.49
CA SER A 202 5.44 -14.11 -10.99
C SER A 202 6.20 -15.19 -11.74
N ARG A 203 6.48 -16.33 -11.09
CA ARG A 203 6.84 -17.54 -11.80
C ARG A 203 5.58 -18.03 -12.51
N SER A 204 5.52 -17.78 -13.81
CA SER A 204 4.72 -18.54 -14.78
C SER A 204 5.23 -19.96 -14.87
#